data_AF-A0A4Q3VE04-F1
#
_entry.id   AF-A0A4Q3VE04-F1
#
_cell.length_a   1.000
_cell.length_b   1.000
_cell.length_c   1.000
_cell.angle_alpha   90.00
_cell.angle_beta   90.00
_cell.angle_gamma   90.00
#
_symmetry.space_group_name_H-M   'P 1'
#
loop_
_entity.id
_entity.type
_entity.pdbx_description
1 polymer ?
#
loop_
_entity_poly.entity_id
_entity_poly.type
_entity_poly.pdbx_seq_one_letter_code
_entity_poly.pdbx_strand_id
1 'polypeptide(L)'
;MQIKDVRPEPFTKQICCDRCGRLADLGEVEFQESISIDTKAGYGSIFGDGNGLQVDLCQHCLKATLGPWLRVSSPEERGDLV
;
A
#
# COMPACT_ATOMS: atom_id res chain seq x y z
N MET A 1 -33.85 -8.32 20.66
CA MET A 1 -32.73 -8.43 19.70
C MET A 1 -32.53 -7.04 19.10
N GLN A 2 -31.51 -6.30 19.54
CA GLN A 2 -31.23 -4.97 19.00
C GLN A 2 -30.37 -5.14 17.74
N ILE A 3 -30.90 -4.74 16.59
CA ILE A 3 -30.16 -4.70 15.34
C ILE A 3 -29.41 -3.36 15.35
N LYS A 4 -28.07 -3.41 15.48
CA LYS A 4 -27.24 -2.21 15.36
C LYS A 4 -27.13 -1.86 13.89
N ASP A 5 -27.28 -0.58 13.54
CA ASP A 5 -26.94 -0.06 12.22
C ASP A 5 -25.46 -0.35 11.93
N VAL A 6 -25.19 -1.41 11.15
CA VAL A 6 -23.86 -1.74 10.67
C VAL A 6 -23.65 -0.96 9.39
N ARG A 7 -22.80 0.08 9.44
CA ARG A 7 -22.27 0.70 8.23
C ARG A 7 -21.16 -0.22 7.70
N PRO A 8 -21.29 -0.83 6.50
CA PRO A 8 -20.23 -1.63 5.95
C PRO A 8 -19.05 -0.73 5.62
N GLU A 9 -17.91 -0.96 6.25
CA GLU A 9 -16.65 -0.37 5.81
C GLU A 9 -16.18 -1.11 4.55
N PRO A 10 -15.70 -0.40 3.53
CA PRO A 10 -15.10 -1.04 2.37
C PRO A 10 -13.90 -1.88 2.84
N PHE A 11 -13.87 -3.15 2.44
CA PHE A 11 -12.83 -4.08 2.83
C PHE A 11 -12.24 -4.74 1.58
N THR A 12 -10.91 -4.74 1.49
CA THR A 12 -10.18 -5.31 0.37
C THR A 12 -9.87 -6.77 0.67
N LYS A 13 -10.41 -7.68 -0.14
CA LYS A 13 -10.19 -9.14 -0.02
C LYS A 13 -8.98 -9.64 -0.81
N GLN A 14 -8.56 -8.89 -1.80
CA GLN A 14 -7.51 -9.27 -2.73
C GLN A 14 -6.84 -8.00 -3.26
N ILE A 15 -5.54 -8.06 -3.47
CA ILE A 15 -4.75 -7.00 -4.10
C ILE A 15 -4.12 -7.56 -5.38
N CYS A 16 -4.11 -6.76 -6.44
CA CYS A 16 -3.43 -7.07 -7.70
C CYS A 16 -2.23 -6.13 -7.83
N CYS A 17 -1.02 -6.67 -8.01
CA CYS A 17 0.16 -5.87 -8.27
C CYS A 17 0.07 -5.26 -9.68
N ASP A 18 0.04 -3.94 -9.80
CA ASP A 18 -0.07 -3.22 -11.07
C ASP A 18 1.11 -3.48 -12.02
N ARG A 19 2.28 -3.81 -11.46
CA ARG A 19 3.49 -4.05 -12.25
C ARG A 19 3.55 -5.45 -12.85
N CYS A 20 3.21 -6.48 -12.09
CA CYS A 20 3.40 -7.88 -12.52
C CYS A 20 2.11 -8.70 -12.63
N GLY A 21 0.96 -8.13 -12.26
CA GLY A 21 -0.34 -8.81 -12.29
C GLY A 21 -0.51 -9.90 -11.23
N ARG A 22 0.40 -10.00 -10.26
CA ARG A 22 0.26 -10.97 -9.16
C ARG A 22 -0.95 -10.61 -8.32
N LEU A 23 -1.85 -11.57 -8.15
CA LEU A 23 -2.92 -11.51 -7.17
C LEU A 23 -2.44 -12.05 -5.82
N ALA A 24 -2.88 -11.41 -4.75
CA ALA A 24 -2.69 -11.88 -3.38
C ALA A 24 -3.99 -11.74 -2.62
N ASP A 25 -4.41 -12.81 -1.94
CA ASP A 25 -5.65 -12.86 -1.17
C ASP A 25 -5.43 -12.49 0.31
N LEU A 26 -6.49 -11.99 0.95
CA LEU A 26 -6.48 -11.66 2.38
C LEU A 26 -6.06 -12.88 3.21
N GLY A 27 -5.00 -12.71 4.01
CA GLY A 27 -4.41 -13.78 4.82
C GLY A 27 -3.13 -14.37 4.22
N GLU A 28 -2.81 -14.04 2.97
CA GLU A 28 -1.53 -14.37 2.38
C GLU A 28 -0.45 -13.36 2.78
N VAL A 29 0.80 -13.84 2.87
CA VAL A 29 1.95 -12.97 3.16
C VAL A 29 2.11 -11.90 2.07
N GLU A 30 1.89 -12.25 0.80
CA GLU A 30 1.98 -11.27 -0.29
C GLU A 30 0.93 -10.14 -0.17
N PHE A 31 -0.23 -10.41 0.43
CA PHE A 31 -1.24 -9.39 0.68
C PHE A 31 -0.80 -8.47 1.81
N GLN A 32 -0.29 -9.03 2.91
CA GLN A 32 0.17 -8.25 4.07
C GLN A 32 1.38 -7.37 3.75
N GLU A 33 2.28 -7.85 2.90
CA GLU A 33 3.50 -7.15 2.50
C GLU A 33 3.32 -6.32 1.22
N SER A 34 2.09 -6.16 0.73
CA SER A 34 1.79 -5.26 -0.38
C SER A 34 1.79 -3.80 0.08
N ILE A 35 2.21 -2.90 -0.82
CA ILE A 35 2.13 -1.46 -0.59
C ILE A 35 1.16 -0.85 -1.58
N SER A 36 0.14 -0.19 -1.02
CA SER A 36 -0.85 0.60 -1.73
C SER A 36 -0.61 2.08 -1.49
N ILE A 37 -0.54 2.86 -2.56
CA ILE A 37 -0.60 4.32 -2.48
C ILE A 37 -1.98 4.70 -2.99
N ASP A 38 -2.72 5.50 -2.21
CA ASP A 38 -3.94 6.17 -2.65
C ASP A 38 -3.96 7.59 -2.06
N THR A 39 -3.58 8.56 -2.89
CA THR A 39 -3.48 9.96 -2.45
C THR A 39 -3.88 10.92 -3.55
N LYS A 40 -4.11 12.18 -3.18
CA LYS A 40 -4.38 13.26 -4.14
C LYS A 40 -3.17 14.15 -4.30
N ALA A 41 -2.89 14.51 -5.54
CA ALA A 41 -1.89 15.48 -5.91
C ALA A 41 -2.25 16.87 -5.36
N GLY A 42 -1.25 17.53 -4.78
CA GLY A 42 -1.36 18.92 -4.33
C GLY A 42 -1.30 19.93 -5.47
N TYR A 43 -1.38 21.21 -5.11
CA TYR A 43 -1.24 22.33 -6.06
C TYR A 43 0.18 22.41 -6.62
N GLY A 44 0.31 22.65 -7.93
CA GLY A 44 1.57 22.65 -8.67
C GLY A 44 2.17 21.25 -8.89
N SER A 45 1.41 20.18 -8.69
CA SER A 45 1.91 18.82 -8.88
C SER A 45 2.24 18.55 -10.35
N ILE A 46 3.37 17.88 -10.60
CA ILE A 46 3.72 17.43 -11.96
C ILE A 46 2.70 16.42 -12.54
N PHE A 47 1.88 15.81 -11.68
CA PHE A 47 0.81 14.89 -12.05
C PHE A 47 -0.53 15.59 -12.29
N GLY A 48 -0.58 16.92 -12.19
CA GLY A 48 -1.79 17.73 -12.27
C GLY A 48 -2.48 17.91 -10.92
N ASP A 49 -3.01 19.10 -10.69
CA ASP A 49 -3.58 19.51 -9.42
C ASP A 49 -4.86 18.74 -9.09
N GLY A 50 -4.94 18.19 -7.88
CA GLY A 50 -6.11 17.45 -7.40
C GLY A 50 -6.29 16.04 -7.99
N ASN A 51 -5.42 15.61 -8.91
CA ASN A 51 -5.48 14.28 -9.51
C ASN A 51 -5.19 13.17 -8.49
N GLY A 52 -5.86 12.03 -8.67
CA GLY A 52 -5.59 10.83 -7.87
C GLY A 52 -4.31 10.13 -8.29
N LEU A 53 -3.53 9.67 -7.32
CA LEU A 53 -2.33 8.87 -7.48
C LEU A 53 -2.55 7.54 -6.79
N GLN A 54 -2.66 6.48 -7.58
CA GLN A 54 -2.94 5.13 -7.10
C GLN A 54 -1.95 4.14 -7.68
N VAL A 55 -1.42 3.26 -6.83
CA VAL A 55 -0.65 2.09 -7.27
C VAL A 55 -0.62 1.03 -6.18
N ASP A 56 -0.75 -0.23 -6.57
CA ASP A 56 -0.58 -1.42 -5.75
C ASP A 56 0.67 -2.19 -6.21
N LEU A 57 1.63 -2.41 -5.31
CA LEU A 57 2.85 -3.16 -5.60
C LEU A 57 3.04 -4.31 -4.60
N CYS A 58 3.29 -5.52 -5.12
CA CYS A 58 3.78 -6.62 -4.29
C CYS A 58 5.21 -6.33 -3.80
N GLN A 59 5.62 -6.92 -2.67
CA GLN A 59 6.94 -6.71 -2.06
C GLN A 59 8.13 -6.89 -3.03
N HIS A 60 7.98 -7.81 -3.99
CA HIS A 60 8.98 -8.09 -5.02
C HIS A 60 9.11 -6.92 -6.00
N CYS A 61 7.98 -6.41 -6.50
CA CYS A 61 7.96 -5.27 -7.41
C CYS A 61 8.34 -3.98 -6.69
N LEU A 62 7.94 -3.80 -5.43
CA LEU A 62 8.39 -2.71 -4.58
C LEU A 62 9.91 -2.67 -4.49
N LYS A 63 10.54 -3.79 -4.12
CA LYS A 63 12.01 -3.89 -4.02
C LYS A 63 12.69 -3.66 -5.37
N ALA A 64 12.14 -4.21 -6.45
CA ALA A 64 12.74 -4.06 -7.78
C ALA A 64 12.54 -2.65 -8.36
N THR A 65 11.47 -1.95 -8.02
CA THR A 65 11.18 -0.59 -8.53
C THR A 65 11.83 0.48 -7.67
N LEU A 66 11.76 0.36 -6.34
CA LEU A 66 12.21 1.41 -5.41
C LEU A 66 13.45 1.04 -4.61
N GLY A 67 13.94 -0.20 -4.69
CA GLY A 67 14.98 -0.77 -3.83
C GLY A 67 16.19 0.13 -3.54
N PRO A 68 16.84 0.75 -4.55
CA PRO A 68 17.97 1.64 -4.33
C PRO A 68 17.66 2.88 -3.47
N TRP A 69 16.39 3.28 -3.39
CA TRP A 69 15.91 4.44 -2.64
C TRP A 69 15.20 4.06 -1.33
N LEU A 70 14.91 2.77 -1.10
CA LEU A 70 14.29 2.31 0.13
C LEU A 70 15.30 2.38 1.28
N ARG A 71 14.90 3.02 2.39
CA ARG A 71 15.65 2.98 3.66
C ARG A 71 15.13 1.83 4.51
N VAL A 72 15.83 0.70 4.46
CA VAL A 72 15.53 -0.49 5.26
C VAL A 72 16.43 -0.47 6.49
N SER A 73 15.84 -0.67 7.67
CA SER A 73 16.55 -0.78 8.94
C SER A 73 16.06 -2.02 9.67
N SER A 74 16.95 -2.66 10.41
CA SER A 74 16.62 -3.74 11.35
C SER A 74 15.78 -3.21 12.53
N PRO A 75 15.12 -4.11 13.27
CA PRO A 75 14.44 -3.73 14.51
C PRO A 75 15.40 -3.12 15.55
N GLU A 76 16.62 -3.64 15.67
CA GLU A 76 17.63 -3.09 16.58
C GLU A 76 18.03 -1.64 16.22
N GLU A 77 18.17 -1.32 14.92
CA GLU A 77 18.53 0.04 14.47
C GLU A 77 17.38 1.06 14.62
N ARG A 78 16.12 0.61 14.71
CA ARG A 78 14.94 1.50 14.90
C ARG A 78 14.70 1.87 16.36
N GLY A 79 15.20 1.07 17.30
CA GLY A 79 15.03 1.26 18.74
C GLY A 79 15.77 2.49 19.28
N ASP A 80 16.78 2.98 18.57
CA ASP A 80 17.61 4.12 18.97
C ASP A 80 17.01 5.50 18.61
N LEU A 81 15.77 5.54 18.10
CA LEU A 81 15.04 6.77 17.72
C LEU A 81 13.89 7.14 18.69
N VAL A 82 13.81 6.52 19.87
CA VAL A 82 12.81 6.84 20.92
C VAL A 82 13.47 7.52 22.11
#